data_AF-V2X6N4-F1
#
_entry.id   AF-V2X6N4-F1
#
_cell.length_a   1.000
_cell.length_b   1.000
_cell.length_c   1.000
_cell.angle_alpha   90.00
_cell.angle_beta   90.00
_cell.angle_gamma   90.00
#
_symmetry.space_group_name_H-M   'P 1'
#
loop_
_entity.id
_entity.type
_entity.pdbx_description
1 polymer ?
#
loop_
_entity_poly.entity_id
_entity_poly.type
_entity_poly.pdbx_seq_one_letter_code
_entity_poly.pdbx_strand_id
1 'polypeptide(L)'
;MKSTLLLISFISFLTNTVIASTNYSLCFAEIVRNNNNISSPWFNKLLDHDGVPVPLNDTSRGRSVSYRTCLDACGHGQEHFQWSTFSQEFSAWLLPYLALLSQLPFGAQDKLENLSSVLLTLGSPTLAAYSIAITIINGRWIARLFSSHSYPNTRNAIRILSSLQQAPLRVSLDPYLLSSLIILPENDEWWAELVVWIDYTHTWSISAATSVAWVLVAYVFTIIDSFTDIPGKYNVSGQGVGSAWLWLLPVVIAWLQISPKCDSVRVQQAVRRANEIAFVATQDGSVKRAADVNAQRAIYLQKKRNPLYSDQHITAPVFNYSRVFSWTTTVEIILEYFREATRRADLFEPVSGQIWLPGNRNVRVRPENRSGTSEEVEDYCRPDSKLPPKSFGSGFWTRVALASMLAIALQWGTAGATILVVIRTTTVGLGCRSSAYIIYAGISTVVWAMLVLSSILAHYVSTLRADFTHRHWKIPIYRAKLAAWTSVLLRKLAKVLATVNAVWIILTCLFQFSAFFNRCYCNSSVFWRGIEKAFVVMDPSDDIPSTRAAWIGCIALASGTAFLFLLFVNTMIDPPLPDE
;
A
#
# COMPACT_ATOMS: atom_id res chain seq x y z
N MET A 1 6.51 -17.80 15.93
CA MET A 1 6.87 -19.23 16.08
C MET A 1 5.78 -20.17 15.59
N LYS A 2 4.56 -20.23 16.17
CA LYS A 2 3.53 -21.17 15.71
C LYS A 2 3.08 -20.97 14.25
N SER A 3 2.98 -19.73 13.78
CA SER A 3 2.64 -19.44 12.37
C SER A 3 3.80 -19.69 11.38
N THR A 4 5.04 -19.59 11.84
CA THR A 4 6.25 -19.83 11.04
C THR A 4 6.49 -21.33 10.83
N LEU A 5 6.19 -22.15 11.85
CA LEU A 5 6.22 -23.61 11.77
C LEU A 5 5.14 -24.18 10.84
N LEU A 6 3.93 -23.60 10.82
CA LEU A 6 2.89 -23.95 9.84
C LEU A 6 3.29 -23.61 8.41
N LEU A 7 4.00 -22.49 8.21
CA LEU A 7 4.50 -22.09 6.90
C LEU A 7 5.58 -23.05 6.39
N ILE A 8 6.54 -23.40 7.24
CA ILE A 8 7.59 -24.36 6.92
C ILE A 8 6.98 -25.75 6.69
N SER A 9 6.00 -26.16 7.50
CA SER A 9 5.27 -27.42 7.32
C SER A 9 4.46 -27.44 6.03
N PHE A 10 3.88 -26.33 5.59
CA PHE A 10 3.15 -26.22 4.32
C PHE A 10 4.10 -26.27 3.11
N ILE A 11 5.26 -25.60 3.21
CA ILE A 11 6.31 -25.63 2.18
C ILE A 11 6.94 -27.04 2.09
N SER A 12 7.15 -27.72 3.22
CA SER A 12 7.67 -29.09 3.24
C SER A 12 6.63 -30.15 2.85
N PHE A 13 5.33 -29.87 2.98
CA PHE A 13 4.28 -30.73 2.41
C PHE A 13 4.18 -30.61 0.88
N LEU A 14 4.47 -29.42 0.33
CA LEU A 14 4.47 -29.16 -1.11
C LEU A 14 5.69 -29.70 -1.86
N THR A 15 6.79 -30.00 -1.17
CA THR A 15 8.03 -30.52 -1.79
C THR A 15 8.07 -32.06 -1.91
N ASN A 16 7.11 -32.77 -1.30
CA ASN A 16 7.04 -34.23 -1.35
C ASN A 16 6.33 -34.81 -2.57
N THR A 17 5.88 -33.98 -3.53
CA THR A 17 5.26 -34.47 -4.77
C THR A 17 6.27 -34.54 -5.92
N VAL A 18 7.32 -35.35 -5.75
CA VAL A 18 8.05 -35.90 -6.91
C VAL A 18 7.15 -36.98 -7.53
N ILE A 19 6.11 -36.55 -8.23
CA ILE A 19 5.08 -37.41 -8.81
C ILE A 19 5.17 -37.31 -10.33
N ALA A 20 5.48 -38.44 -10.97
CA ALA A 20 5.36 -38.74 -12.40
C ALA A 20 5.60 -37.57 -13.37
N SER A 21 6.79 -37.52 -13.98
CA SER A 21 7.09 -36.59 -15.06
C SER A 21 6.57 -37.12 -16.41
N THR A 22 5.64 -36.40 -17.01
CA THR A 22 5.15 -36.68 -18.37
C THR A 22 5.95 -35.86 -19.38
N ASN A 23 6.50 -36.50 -20.42
CA ASN A 23 7.05 -35.78 -21.56
C ASN A 23 5.91 -35.46 -22.56
N TYR A 24 5.34 -34.27 -22.42
CA TYR A 24 4.21 -33.82 -23.25
C TYR A 24 4.57 -33.73 -24.73
N SER A 25 5.81 -33.35 -25.07
CA SER A 25 6.25 -33.27 -26.47
C SER A 25 6.20 -34.63 -27.16
N LEU A 26 6.67 -35.68 -26.49
CA LEU A 26 6.60 -37.06 -27.00
C LEU A 26 5.17 -37.57 -27.02
N CYS A 27 4.37 -37.28 -25.98
CA CYS A 27 2.98 -37.70 -25.91
C CYS A 27 2.16 -37.12 -27.08
N PHE A 28 2.26 -35.81 -27.32
CA PHE A 28 1.53 -35.15 -28.40
C PHE A 28 2.00 -35.60 -29.79
N ALA A 29 3.31 -35.84 -29.97
CA ALA A 29 3.83 -36.41 -31.21
C ALA A 29 3.23 -37.80 -31.50
N GLU A 30 3.02 -38.63 -30.47
CA GLU A 30 2.41 -39.96 -30.61
C GLU A 30 0.93 -39.90 -31.02
N ILE A 31 0.18 -38.93 -30.48
CA ILE A 31 -1.22 -38.69 -30.86
C ILE A 31 -1.29 -38.29 -32.33
N VAL A 32 -0.48 -37.31 -32.75
CA VAL A 32 -0.45 -36.82 -34.13
C VAL A 32 -0.05 -37.93 -35.09
N ARG A 33 0.99 -38.71 -34.78
CA ARG A 33 1.47 -39.81 -35.62
C ARG A 33 0.40 -40.89 -35.84
N ASN A 34 -0.39 -41.20 -34.82
CA ASN A 34 -1.36 -42.29 -34.87
C ASN A 34 -2.81 -41.84 -35.15
N ASN A 35 -3.05 -40.55 -35.43
CA ASN A 35 -4.42 -40.04 -35.63
C ASN A 35 -5.15 -40.67 -36.82
N ASN A 36 -4.42 -41.12 -37.85
CA ASN A 36 -5.00 -41.71 -39.05
C ASN A 36 -5.09 -43.25 -38.99
N ASN A 37 -4.57 -43.86 -37.93
CA ASN A 37 -4.62 -45.30 -37.77
C ASN A 37 -5.95 -45.71 -37.13
N ILE A 38 -6.82 -46.41 -37.85
CA ILE A 38 -8.15 -46.84 -37.39
C ILE A 38 -8.06 -47.74 -36.14
N SER A 39 -6.95 -48.47 -35.97
CA SER A 39 -6.74 -49.32 -34.78
C SER A 39 -6.20 -48.55 -33.57
N SER A 40 -5.89 -47.27 -33.72
CA SER A 40 -5.36 -46.43 -32.64
C SER A 40 -6.49 -45.86 -31.78
N PRO A 41 -6.33 -45.82 -30.44
CA PRO A 41 -7.26 -45.10 -29.56
C PRO A 41 -7.32 -43.59 -29.87
N TRP A 42 -6.33 -43.08 -30.60
CA TRP A 42 -6.20 -41.67 -31.01
C TRP A 42 -6.83 -41.37 -32.37
N PHE A 43 -7.50 -42.35 -33.00
CA PHE A 43 -8.13 -42.16 -34.30
C PHE A 43 -9.13 -41.00 -34.28
N ASN A 44 -8.94 -40.03 -35.18
CA ASN A 44 -9.81 -38.87 -35.36
C ASN A 44 -10.05 -38.04 -34.07
N LYS A 45 -8.99 -37.81 -33.28
CA LYS A 45 -9.06 -37.06 -32.01
C LYS A 45 -8.47 -35.65 -32.06
N LEU A 46 -7.95 -35.23 -33.22
CA LEU A 46 -7.40 -33.90 -33.41
C LEU A 46 -8.49 -32.83 -33.46
N LEU A 47 -8.19 -31.71 -32.83
CA LEU A 47 -8.98 -30.48 -32.83
C LEU A 47 -8.14 -29.36 -33.45
N ASP A 48 -8.79 -28.35 -34.00
CA ASP A 48 -8.12 -27.14 -34.49
C ASP A 48 -7.73 -26.22 -33.32
N HIS A 49 -7.17 -25.05 -33.61
CA HIS A 49 -6.74 -24.10 -32.59
C HIS A 49 -7.89 -23.55 -31.72
N ASP A 50 -9.14 -23.61 -32.19
CA ASP A 50 -10.35 -23.18 -31.47
C ASP A 50 -11.01 -24.32 -30.66
N GLY A 51 -10.49 -25.54 -30.79
CA GLY A 51 -11.01 -26.73 -30.12
C GLY A 51 -12.16 -27.41 -30.90
N VAL A 52 -12.28 -27.16 -32.19
CA VAL A 52 -13.28 -27.78 -33.08
C VAL A 52 -12.68 -29.04 -33.75
N PRO A 53 -13.43 -30.15 -33.86
CA PRO A 53 -12.93 -31.36 -34.51
C PRO A 53 -12.46 -31.14 -35.94
N VAL A 54 -11.26 -31.64 -36.25
CA VAL A 54 -10.66 -31.53 -37.59
C VAL A 54 -11.10 -32.72 -38.45
N PRO A 55 -11.56 -32.50 -39.69
CA PRO A 55 -11.84 -33.58 -40.63
C PRO A 55 -10.62 -34.46 -40.94
N LEU A 56 -10.83 -35.77 -41.11
CA LEU A 56 -9.77 -36.76 -41.39
C LEU A 56 -8.95 -36.46 -42.67
N ASN A 57 -9.52 -35.73 -43.63
CA ASN A 57 -8.85 -35.36 -44.87
C ASN A 57 -7.92 -34.14 -44.74
N ASP A 58 -7.91 -33.45 -43.60
CA ASP A 58 -7.15 -32.20 -43.40
C ASP A 58 -6.50 -32.14 -42.01
N THR A 59 -5.77 -33.20 -41.67
CA THR A 59 -5.04 -33.30 -40.39
C THR A 59 -3.97 -32.23 -40.19
N SER A 60 -3.55 -31.51 -41.25
CA SER A 60 -2.67 -30.35 -41.19
C SER A 60 -3.16 -29.23 -40.27
N ARG A 61 -4.48 -29.14 -40.04
CA ARG A 61 -5.09 -28.16 -39.12
C ARG A 61 -5.17 -28.63 -37.67
N GLY A 62 -4.74 -29.86 -37.37
CA GLY A 62 -4.76 -30.43 -36.03
C GLY A 62 -3.73 -29.78 -35.11
N ARG A 63 -4.15 -28.76 -34.36
CA ARG A 63 -3.29 -28.00 -33.43
C ARG A 63 -3.54 -28.35 -31.96
N SER A 64 -4.65 -29.01 -31.64
CA SER A 64 -5.04 -29.27 -30.25
C SER A 64 -5.73 -30.63 -30.08
N VAL A 65 -5.94 -31.04 -28.82
CA VAL A 65 -6.63 -32.28 -28.43
C VAL A 65 -7.57 -32.02 -27.26
N SER A 66 -8.65 -32.81 -27.14
CA SER A 66 -9.56 -32.65 -26.00
C SER A 66 -8.86 -32.93 -24.66
N TYR A 67 -9.36 -32.34 -23.57
CA TYR A 67 -8.85 -32.58 -22.22
C TYR A 67 -8.86 -34.08 -21.86
N ARG A 68 -9.92 -34.80 -22.23
CA ARG A 68 -10.01 -36.26 -22.02
C ARG A 68 -8.94 -37.00 -22.81
N THR A 69 -8.77 -36.68 -24.10
CA THR A 69 -7.70 -37.26 -24.92
C THR A 69 -6.33 -37.01 -24.31
N CYS A 70 -6.07 -35.81 -23.78
CA CYS A 70 -4.82 -35.48 -23.10
C CYS A 70 -4.61 -36.35 -21.84
N LEU A 71 -5.65 -36.54 -21.03
CA LEU A 71 -5.55 -37.40 -19.85
C LEU A 71 -5.31 -38.87 -20.21
N ASP A 72 -6.04 -39.38 -21.21
CA ASP A 72 -5.94 -40.78 -21.62
C ASP A 72 -4.56 -41.08 -22.22
N ALA A 73 -4.00 -40.13 -22.99
CA ALA A 73 -2.71 -40.30 -23.64
C ALA A 73 -1.51 -39.96 -22.75
N CYS A 74 -1.58 -38.86 -22.00
CA CYS A 74 -0.44 -38.26 -21.30
C CYS A 74 -0.54 -38.39 -19.76
N GLY A 75 -1.69 -38.81 -19.23
CA GLY A 75 -1.94 -39.00 -17.80
C GLY A 75 -2.18 -37.70 -17.02
N HIS A 76 -2.26 -37.85 -15.69
CA HIS A 76 -2.50 -36.75 -14.73
C HIS A 76 -1.20 -36.04 -14.26
N GLY A 77 -0.05 -36.50 -14.73
CA GLY A 77 1.27 -36.01 -14.34
C GLY A 77 1.51 -34.55 -14.74
N GLN A 78 2.62 -33.99 -14.23
CA GLN A 78 3.15 -32.72 -14.70
C GLN A 78 4.34 -32.94 -15.61
N GLU A 79 4.69 -31.92 -16.38
CA GLU A 79 5.93 -31.90 -17.12
C GLU A 79 7.16 -32.01 -16.19
N HIS A 80 8.26 -32.56 -16.67
CA HIS A 80 9.48 -32.68 -15.87
C HIS A 80 10.02 -31.31 -15.48
N PHE A 81 10.50 -31.21 -14.25
CA PHE A 81 11.21 -30.02 -13.79
C PHE A 81 12.52 -29.84 -14.57
N GLN A 82 12.73 -28.65 -15.13
CA GLN A 82 13.98 -28.27 -15.78
C GLN A 82 14.65 -27.14 -15.01
N TRP A 83 15.81 -27.44 -14.41
CA TRP A 83 16.56 -26.45 -13.63
C TRP A 83 16.99 -25.23 -14.46
N SER A 84 17.40 -25.44 -15.72
CA SER A 84 17.81 -24.36 -16.63
C SER A 84 16.67 -23.35 -16.83
N THR A 85 15.48 -23.84 -17.18
CA THR A 85 14.27 -23.02 -17.39
C THR A 85 13.86 -22.32 -16.10
N PHE A 86 13.81 -23.05 -14.98
CA PHE A 86 13.47 -22.48 -13.68
C PHE A 86 14.43 -21.34 -13.29
N SER A 87 15.74 -21.58 -13.36
CA SER A 87 16.77 -20.62 -12.95
C SER A 87 16.75 -19.38 -13.84
N GLN A 88 16.58 -19.55 -15.15
CA GLN A 88 16.50 -18.44 -16.10
C GLN A 88 15.29 -17.55 -15.81
N GLU A 89 14.09 -18.15 -15.72
CA GLU A 89 12.84 -17.42 -15.51
C GLU A 89 12.77 -16.77 -14.13
N PHE A 90 13.21 -17.48 -13.08
CA PHE A 90 13.28 -16.92 -11.73
C PHE A 90 14.21 -15.70 -11.67
N SER A 91 15.40 -15.81 -12.27
CA SER A 91 16.41 -14.74 -12.25
C SER A 91 15.97 -13.52 -13.06
N ALA A 92 15.24 -13.73 -14.15
CA ALA A 92 14.78 -12.66 -15.02
C ALA A 92 13.52 -11.95 -14.47
N TRP A 93 12.52 -12.71 -14.01
CA TRP A 93 11.19 -12.18 -13.74
C TRP A 93 10.84 -11.96 -12.27
N LEU A 94 11.55 -12.60 -11.33
CA LEU A 94 11.21 -12.52 -9.91
C LEU A 94 12.34 -11.96 -9.05
N LEU A 95 13.57 -12.42 -9.25
CA LEU A 95 14.73 -12.02 -8.44
C LEU A 95 14.92 -10.49 -8.35
N PRO A 96 14.78 -9.70 -9.44
CA PRO A 96 14.90 -8.24 -9.35
C PRO A 96 13.88 -7.61 -8.40
N TYR A 97 12.64 -8.12 -8.38
CA TYR A 97 11.60 -7.62 -7.47
C TYR A 97 11.83 -8.07 -6.02
N LEU A 98 12.38 -9.27 -5.79
CA LEU A 98 12.78 -9.70 -4.45
C LEU A 98 13.93 -8.83 -3.91
N ALA A 99 14.88 -8.44 -4.76
CA ALA A 99 15.91 -7.47 -4.40
C ALA A 99 15.30 -6.09 -4.10
N LEU A 100 14.26 -5.68 -4.84
CA LEU A 100 13.58 -4.42 -4.59
C LEU A 100 12.76 -4.43 -3.28
N LEU A 101 12.20 -5.58 -2.88
CA LEU A 101 11.52 -5.74 -1.58
C LEU A 101 12.46 -5.42 -0.41
N SER A 102 13.76 -5.67 -0.54
CA SER A 102 14.73 -5.34 0.50
C SER A 102 14.94 -3.82 0.68
N GLN A 103 14.47 -3.01 -0.28
CA GLN A 103 14.54 -1.55 -0.23
C GLN A 103 13.29 -0.91 0.39
N LEU A 104 12.29 -1.70 0.79
CA LEU A 104 11.13 -1.19 1.51
C LEU A 104 11.56 -0.54 2.83
N PRO A 105 11.01 0.63 3.20
CA PRO A 105 11.42 1.30 4.43
C PRO A 105 11.00 0.48 5.66
N PHE A 106 11.97 0.21 6.51
CA PHE A 106 11.79 -0.42 7.81
C PHE A 106 11.82 0.68 8.88
N GLY A 107 10.69 0.93 9.54
CA GLY A 107 10.58 1.99 10.55
C GLY A 107 10.03 1.52 11.90
N ALA A 108 9.59 0.26 11.99
CA ALA A 108 8.93 -0.24 13.18
C ALA A 108 9.92 -0.46 14.34
N GLN A 109 9.40 -0.36 15.57
CA GLN A 109 10.20 -0.50 16.80
C GLN A 109 10.84 -1.90 16.91
N ASP A 110 10.10 -2.92 16.48
CA ASP A 110 10.47 -4.32 16.66
C ASP A 110 10.67 -5.04 15.32
N LYS A 111 11.61 -6.01 15.27
CA LYS A 111 11.89 -6.83 14.07
C LYS A 111 10.66 -7.56 13.53
N LEU A 112 9.76 -8.00 14.43
CA LEU A 112 8.51 -8.68 14.05
C LEU A 112 7.51 -7.74 13.37
N GLU A 113 7.48 -6.46 13.77
CA GLU A 113 6.62 -5.46 13.15
C GLU A 113 7.16 -5.08 11.77
N ASN A 114 8.48 -5.03 11.59
CA ASN A 114 9.10 -4.87 10.27
C ASN A 114 8.78 -6.06 9.35
N LEU A 115 8.86 -7.30 9.83
CA LEU A 115 8.43 -8.47 9.06
C LEU A 115 6.93 -8.40 8.72
N SER A 116 6.09 -8.00 9.68
CA SER A 116 4.66 -7.80 9.43
C SER A 116 4.41 -6.72 8.38
N SER A 117 5.23 -5.66 8.32
CA SER A 117 5.14 -4.62 7.31
C SER A 117 5.39 -5.20 5.91
N VAL A 118 6.46 -5.97 5.74
CA VAL A 118 6.79 -6.62 4.45
C VAL A 118 5.68 -7.58 4.02
N LEU A 119 5.23 -8.46 4.92
CA LEU A 119 4.16 -9.42 4.61
C LEU A 119 2.85 -8.72 4.26
N LEU A 120 2.56 -7.60 4.91
CA LEU A 120 1.36 -6.83 4.64
C LEU A 120 1.44 -6.08 3.29
N THR A 121 2.61 -5.51 2.96
CA THR A 121 2.88 -4.90 1.66
C THR A 121 2.78 -5.91 0.53
N LEU A 122 3.48 -7.05 0.66
CA LEU A 122 3.47 -8.10 -0.35
C LEU A 122 2.11 -8.80 -0.47
N GLY A 123 1.43 -8.99 0.66
CA GLY A 123 0.11 -9.61 0.70
C GLY A 123 -1.03 -8.70 0.27
N SER A 124 -0.84 -7.38 0.31
CA SER A 124 -1.82 -6.40 -0.15
C SER A 124 -1.13 -5.17 -0.77
N PRO A 125 -0.72 -5.27 -2.04
CA PRO A 125 -0.26 -4.10 -2.79
C PRO A 125 -1.29 -2.98 -2.81
N THR A 126 -2.59 -3.31 -2.80
CA THR A 126 -3.68 -2.32 -2.72
C THR A 126 -3.53 -1.47 -1.46
N LEU A 127 -3.23 -2.07 -0.30
CA LEU A 127 -3.03 -1.33 0.94
C LEU A 127 -1.76 -0.48 0.90
N ALA A 128 -0.67 -1.00 0.31
CA ALA A 128 0.58 -0.26 0.16
C ALA A 128 0.37 1.01 -0.69
N ALA A 129 -0.23 0.85 -1.86
CA ALA A 129 -0.56 1.95 -2.77
C ALA A 129 -1.56 2.94 -2.14
N TYR A 130 -2.57 2.45 -1.43
CA TYR A 130 -3.52 3.29 -0.69
C TYR A 130 -2.81 4.13 0.36
N SER A 131 -1.89 3.53 1.12
CA SER A 131 -1.15 4.21 2.19
C SER A 131 -0.24 5.32 1.64
N ILE A 132 0.32 5.14 0.44
CA ILE A 132 1.06 6.20 -0.28
C ILE A 132 0.11 7.30 -0.71
N ALA A 133 -0.95 6.95 -1.45
CA ALA A 133 -1.86 7.91 -2.04
C ALA A 133 -2.54 8.78 -0.98
N ILE A 134 -2.98 8.19 0.14
CA ILE A 134 -3.56 8.95 1.25
C ILE A 134 -2.53 9.83 1.96
N THR A 135 -1.24 9.45 2.00
CA THR A 135 -0.19 10.30 2.56
C THR A 135 -0.02 11.58 1.74
N ILE A 136 0.13 11.43 0.43
CA ILE A 136 0.35 12.55 -0.49
C ILE A 136 -0.87 13.47 -0.55
N ILE A 137 -2.08 12.89 -0.66
CA ILE A 137 -3.33 13.65 -0.68
C ILE A 137 -3.51 14.42 0.65
N ASN A 138 -3.13 13.82 1.77
CA ASN A 138 -3.19 14.47 3.07
C ASN A 138 -2.20 15.64 3.20
N GLY A 139 -0.97 15.50 2.69
CA GLY A 139 0.00 16.60 2.64
C GLY A 139 -0.54 17.82 1.88
N ARG A 140 -1.13 17.59 0.70
CA ARG A 140 -1.79 18.66 -0.08
C ARG A 140 -3.01 19.25 0.61
N TRP A 141 -3.78 18.43 1.29
CA TRP A 141 -4.94 18.89 2.03
C TRP A 141 -4.53 19.83 3.17
N ILE A 142 -3.49 19.51 3.95
CA ILE A 142 -3.00 20.42 5.01
C ILE A 142 -2.56 21.75 4.41
N ALA A 143 -1.74 21.74 3.36
CA ALA A 143 -1.21 22.97 2.81
C ALA A 143 -2.33 23.92 2.34
N ARG A 144 -3.37 23.38 1.68
CA ARG A 144 -4.58 24.16 1.30
C ARG A 144 -5.41 24.61 2.50
N LEU A 145 -5.42 23.83 3.57
CA LEU A 145 -6.21 24.13 4.76
C LEU A 145 -5.59 25.28 5.57
N PHE A 146 -4.26 25.34 5.61
CA PHE A 146 -3.50 26.39 6.28
C PHE A 146 -3.17 27.59 5.38
N SER A 147 -3.35 27.51 4.06
CA SER A 147 -2.95 28.59 3.13
C SER A 147 -3.67 29.93 3.34
N SER A 148 -4.85 29.93 3.98
CA SER A 148 -5.58 31.15 4.32
C SER A 148 -5.16 31.76 5.65
N HIS A 149 -4.23 31.13 6.37
CA HIS A 149 -3.81 31.54 7.71
C HIS A 149 -2.39 32.10 7.64
N SER A 150 -2.13 33.15 8.41
CA SER A 150 -0.91 33.96 8.29
C SER A 150 -0.27 34.27 9.64
N TYR A 151 -0.66 33.52 10.67
CA TYR A 151 -0.06 33.62 11.99
C TYR A 151 1.38 33.04 11.97
N PRO A 152 2.31 33.55 12.81
CA PRO A 152 3.66 33.00 12.93
C PRO A 152 3.70 31.46 13.07
N ASN A 153 4.72 30.83 12.49
CA ASN A 153 4.93 29.37 12.44
C ASN A 153 3.90 28.56 11.63
N THR A 154 2.97 29.18 10.89
CA THR A 154 2.02 28.45 10.02
C THR A 154 2.75 27.51 9.05
N ARG A 155 3.83 27.97 8.41
CA ARG A 155 4.65 27.15 7.50
C ARG A 155 5.31 25.97 8.20
N ASN A 156 5.87 26.20 9.39
CA ASN A 156 6.49 25.16 10.22
C ASN A 156 5.45 24.13 10.67
N ALA A 157 4.24 24.56 11.05
CA ALA A 157 3.14 23.68 11.42
C ALA A 157 2.74 22.76 10.25
N ILE A 158 2.62 23.27 9.02
CA ILE A 158 2.33 22.44 7.84
C ILE A 158 3.42 21.37 7.65
N ARG A 159 4.70 21.76 7.74
CA ARG A 159 5.84 20.83 7.59
C ARG A 159 5.85 19.76 8.67
N ILE A 160 5.60 20.13 9.93
CA ILE A 160 5.54 19.20 11.06
C ILE A 160 4.38 18.23 10.93
N LEU A 161 3.18 18.72 10.66
CA LEU A 161 1.98 17.88 10.57
C LEU A 161 2.04 16.91 9.38
N SER A 162 2.54 17.38 8.24
CA SER A 162 2.78 16.54 7.06
C SER A 162 3.83 15.45 7.37
N SER A 163 4.93 15.82 8.03
CA SER A 163 6.02 14.89 8.33
C SER A 163 5.65 13.84 9.38
N LEU A 164 4.82 14.21 10.36
CA LEU A 164 4.40 13.33 11.46
C LEU A 164 3.15 12.50 11.13
N GLN A 165 2.72 12.45 9.86
CA GLN A 165 1.59 11.62 9.45
C GLN A 165 1.79 10.12 9.73
N GLN A 166 3.04 9.65 9.66
CA GLN A 166 3.37 8.25 9.97
C GLN A 166 3.57 7.98 11.47
N ALA A 167 3.49 9.00 12.32
CA ALA A 167 3.69 8.88 13.75
C ALA A 167 2.35 8.85 14.52
N PRO A 168 2.30 8.24 15.73
CA PRO A 168 1.11 8.26 16.58
C PRO A 168 0.93 9.62 17.28
N LEU A 169 0.79 10.69 16.49
CA LEU A 169 0.66 12.07 16.95
C LEU A 169 -0.63 12.27 17.76
N ARG A 170 -0.51 12.97 18.90
CA ARG A 170 -1.61 13.40 19.76
C ARG A 170 -1.36 14.80 20.29
N VAL A 171 -2.44 15.46 20.66
CA VAL A 171 -2.46 16.77 21.30
C VAL A 171 -2.99 16.62 22.73
N SER A 172 -2.50 17.45 23.65
CA SER A 172 -2.99 17.45 25.04
C SER A 172 -4.44 17.90 25.13
N LEU A 173 -5.15 17.43 26.15
CA LEU A 173 -6.50 17.90 26.48
C LEU A 173 -6.48 19.24 27.24
N ASP A 174 -5.33 19.59 27.83
CA ASP A 174 -5.17 20.86 28.54
C ASP A 174 -5.01 22.00 27.52
N PRO A 175 -6.01 22.89 27.38
CA PRO A 175 -6.04 23.88 26.29
C PRO A 175 -4.90 24.90 26.40
N TYR A 176 -4.54 25.32 27.62
CA TYR A 176 -3.46 26.28 27.85
C TYR A 176 -2.09 25.82 27.31
N LEU A 177 -1.82 24.50 27.26
CA LEU A 177 -0.56 23.97 26.74
C LEU A 177 -0.45 24.22 25.23
N LEU A 178 -1.51 23.92 24.48
CA LEU A 178 -1.51 24.09 23.03
C LEU A 178 -1.58 25.57 22.65
N SER A 179 -2.40 26.35 23.35
CA SER A 179 -2.45 27.80 23.15
C SER A 179 -1.08 28.43 23.41
N SER A 180 -0.41 28.07 24.51
CA SER A 180 0.94 28.56 24.79
C SER A 180 1.95 28.20 23.70
N LEU A 181 1.88 26.98 23.17
CA LEU A 181 2.79 26.52 22.11
C LEU A 181 2.63 27.31 20.80
N ILE A 182 1.41 27.72 20.48
CA ILE A 182 1.09 28.42 19.22
C ILE A 182 1.32 29.93 19.38
N ILE A 183 0.91 30.51 20.51
CA ILE A 183 0.88 31.95 20.72
C ILE A 183 2.24 32.48 21.14
N LEU A 184 2.86 31.93 22.17
CA LEU A 184 4.05 32.53 22.79
C LEU A 184 5.24 32.62 21.83
N PRO A 185 5.93 33.76 21.75
CA PRO A 185 7.09 33.94 20.87
C PRO A 185 8.29 33.07 21.27
N GLU A 186 8.44 32.72 22.55
CA GLU A 186 9.50 31.82 23.03
C GLU A 186 9.41 30.42 22.40
N ASN A 187 8.23 30.03 21.91
CA ASN A 187 8.01 28.75 21.23
C ASN A 187 8.32 28.81 19.72
N ASP A 188 8.71 29.96 19.15
CA ASP A 188 9.14 30.03 17.74
C ASP A 188 10.37 29.13 17.49
N GLU A 189 11.28 29.04 18.47
CA GLU A 189 12.43 28.13 18.44
C GLU A 189 11.98 26.65 18.48
N TRP A 190 10.91 26.31 19.22
CA TRP A 190 10.35 24.96 19.25
C TRP A 190 9.90 24.50 17.85
N TRP A 191 9.20 25.37 17.11
CA TRP A 191 8.71 25.06 15.77
C TRP A 191 9.87 24.89 14.78
N ALA A 192 10.87 25.76 14.86
CA ALA A 192 12.06 25.70 14.00
C ALA A 192 12.90 24.44 14.28
N GLU A 193 13.20 24.17 15.56
CA GLU A 193 13.99 23.00 15.99
C GLU A 193 13.30 21.71 15.55
N LEU A 194 11.98 21.58 15.77
CA LEU A 194 11.26 20.36 15.38
C LEU A 194 11.30 20.13 13.86
N VAL A 195 11.12 21.18 13.04
CA VAL A 195 11.24 21.08 11.57
C VAL A 195 12.63 20.59 11.17
N VAL A 196 13.70 21.16 11.73
CA VAL A 196 15.08 20.78 11.41
C VAL A 196 15.33 19.29 11.66
N TRP A 197 14.79 18.73 12.76
CA TRP A 197 15.04 17.35 13.13
C TRP A 197 14.17 16.31 12.39
N ILE A 198 12.98 16.71 11.91
CA ILE A 198 12.07 15.81 11.19
C ILE A 198 12.15 15.94 9.66
N ASP A 199 12.55 17.10 9.13
CA ASP A 199 12.61 17.36 7.69
C ASP A 199 13.99 17.01 7.12
N TYR A 200 14.34 15.73 7.25
CA TYR A 200 15.58 15.20 6.72
C TYR A 200 15.44 14.90 5.22
N THR A 201 16.26 15.58 4.42
CA THR A 201 16.18 15.60 2.95
C THR A 201 16.90 14.43 2.26
N HIS A 202 17.78 13.70 2.96
CA HIS A 202 18.47 12.54 2.37
C HIS A 202 17.61 11.27 2.44
N THR A 203 16.60 11.24 1.58
CA THR A 203 15.66 10.14 1.34
C THR A 203 16.28 9.01 0.49
N TRP A 204 17.20 9.35 -0.42
CA TRP A 204 17.85 8.40 -1.34
C TRP A 204 19.25 8.03 -0.84
N SER A 205 19.46 6.76 -0.49
CA SER A 205 20.82 6.21 -0.49
C SER A 205 21.23 5.95 -1.94
N ILE A 206 22.50 6.16 -2.27
CA ILE A 206 23.05 5.83 -3.60
C ILE A 206 22.74 4.36 -3.93
N SER A 207 22.86 3.48 -2.93
CA SER A 207 22.50 2.06 -3.06
C SER A 207 21.05 1.86 -3.49
N ALA A 208 20.08 2.53 -2.86
CA ALA A 208 18.67 2.39 -3.20
C ALA A 208 18.39 2.90 -4.62
N ALA A 209 18.99 4.04 -5.00
CA ALA A 209 18.88 4.60 -6.35
C ALA A 209 19.41 3.62 -7.41
N THR A 210 20.61 3.09 -7.19
CA THR A 210 21.26 2.14 -8.09
C THR A 210 20.48 0.82 -8.18
N SER A 211 19.93 0.31 -7.08
CA SER A 211 19.06 -0.87 -7.10
C SER A 211 17.80 -0.67 -7.94
N VAL A 212 17.11 0.47 -7.78
CA VAL A 212 15.93 0.81 -8.60
C VAL A 212 16.31 0.88 -10.09
N ALA A 213 17.42 1.55 -10.41
CA ALA A 213 17.90 1.66 -11.79
C ALA A 213 18.20 0.28 -12.40
N TRP A 214 18.87 -0.61 -11.67
CA TRP A 214 19.14 -1.97 -12.15
C TRP A 214 17.89 -2.81 -12.35
N VAL A 215 16.88 -2.68 -11.49
CA VAL A 215 15.60 -3.37 -11.68
C VAL A 215 14.89 -2.86 -12.94
N LEU A 216 14.93 -1.56 -13.24
CA LEU A 216 14.39 -0.99 -14.48
C LEU A 216 15.12 -1.54 -15.71
N VAL A 217 16.45 -1.54 -15.70
CA VAL A 217 17.28 -2.06 -16.79
C VAL A 217 17.00 -3.55 -17.01
N ALA A 218 16.98 -4.34 -15.94
CA ALA A 218 16.67 -5.77 -15.99
C ALA A 218 15.27 -6.02 -16.57
N TYR A 219 14.27 -5.26 -16.15
CA TYR A 219 12.90 -5.36 -16.67
C TYR A 219 12.82 -5.07 -18.17
N VAL A 220 13.48 -4.00 -18.64
CA VAL A 220 13.52 -3.65 -20.07
C VAL A 220 14.18 -4.75 -20.90
N PHE A 221 15.35 -5.24 -20.49
CA PHE A 221 16.01 -6.34 -21.22
C PHE A 221 15.19 -7.63 -21.21
N THR A 222 14.55 -7.94 -20.08
CA THR A 222 13.70 -9.13 -19.95
C THR A 222 12.48 -9.05 -20.85
N ILE A 223 11.86 -7.86 -20.99
CA ILE A 223 10.79 -7.65 -21.97
C ILE A 223 11.29 -7.88 -23.39
N ILE A 224 12.44 -7.29 -23.76
CA ILE A 224 13.00 -7.43 -25.11
C ILE A 224 13.26 -8.91 -25.44
N ASP A 225 13.92 -9.64 -24.55
CA ASP A 225 14.18 -11.08 -24.70
C ASP A 225 12.89 -11.92 -24.78
N SER A 226 11.83 -11.50 -24.12
CA SER A 226 10.56 -12.22 -24.15
C SER A 226 9.84 -12.15 -25.51
N PHE A 227 10.21 -11.19 -26.37
CA PHE A 227 9.65 -11.05 -27.72
C PHE A 227 10.52 -11.67 -28.82
N THR A 228 11.76 -12.07 -28.52
CA THR A 228 12.67 -12.69 -29.50
C THR A 228 12.40 -14.18 -29.71
N ASP A 229 11.94 -14.91 -28.68
CA ASP A 229 11.63 -16.35 -28.74
C ASP A 229 10.24 -16.67 -28.13
N ILE A 230 9.19 -16.36 -28.89
CA ILE A 230 7.79 -16.61 -28.49
C ILE A 230 7.41 -18.12 -28.57
N PRO A 231 7.78 -18.87 -29.63
CA PRO A 231 7.40 -20.28 -29.75
C PRO A 231 7.96 -21.17 -28.64
N GLY A 232 9.16 -20.89 -28.12
CA GLY A 232 9.79 -21.69 -27.07
C GLY A 232 9.28 -21.42 -25.65
N LYS A 233 8.65 -20.26 -25.40
CA LYS A 233 8.35 -19.76 -24.04
C LYS A 233 6.85 -19.59 -23.72
N TYR A 234 5.94 -19.92 -24.64
CA TYR A 234 4.49 -19.70 -24.43
C TYR A 234 3.93 -20.41 -23.19
N ASN A 235 4.41 -21.62 -22.91
CA ASN A 235 4.01 -22.39 -21.72
C ASN A 235 4.72 -21.95 -20.44
N VAL A 236 5.79 -21.16 -20.50
CA VAL A 236 6.50 -20.66 -19.30
C VAL A 236 6.43 -19.13 -19.32
N SER A 237 5.24 -18.62 -19.03
CA SER A 237 4.85 -17.22 -19.26
C SER A 237 5.41 -16.27 -18.18
N GLY A 238 6.74 -16.20 -17.99
CA GLY A 238 7.36 -15.34 -16.98
C GLY A 238 6.97 -13.86 -17.07
N GLN A 239 6.57 -13.39 -18.26
CA GLN A 239 6.01 -12.06 -18.49
C GLN A 239 4.83 -11.69 -17.58
N GLY A 240 3.97 -12.66 -17.27
CA GLY A 240 2.88 -12.45 -16.32
C GLY A 240 3.41 -12.14 -14.93
N VAL A 241 4.50 -12.79 -14.50
CA VAL A 241 5.14 -12.51 -13.21
C VAL A 241 5.71 -11.09 -13.22
N GLY A 242 6.44 -10.68 -14.26
CA GLY A 242 6.96 -9.31 -14.35
C GLY A 242 5.86 -8.24 -14.22
N SER A 243 4.75 -8.42 -14.93
CA SER A 243 3.61 -7.51 -14.84
C SER A 243 2.97 -7.50 -13.44
N ALA A 244 2.83 -8.66 -12.79
CA ALA A 244 2.21 -8.79 -11.47
C ALA A 244 3.02 -8.14 -10.35
N TRP A 245 4.33 -7.99 -10.54
CA TRP A 245 5.25 -7.41 -9.57
C TRP A 245 5.59 -5.96 -9.87
N LEU A 246 5.18 -5.43 -11.03
CA LEU A 246 5.52 -4.09 -11.47
C LEU A 246 5.01 -2.98 -10.54
N TRP A 247 3.94 -3.21 -9.76
CA TRP A 247 3.44 -2.28 -8.75
C TRP A 247 4.47 -1.96 -7.65
N LEU A 248 5.44 -2.86 -7.42
CA LEU A 248 6.42 -2.69 -6.35
C LEU A 248 7.34 -1.50 -6.64
N LEU A 249 7.61 -1.23 -7.92
CA LEU A 249 8.45 -0.13 -8.37
C LEU A 249 7.92 1.25 -7.99
N PRO A 250 6.69 1.65 -8.36
CA PRO A 250 6.08 2.90 -7.88
C PRO A 250 6.00 2.96 -6.36
N VAL A 251 5.69 1.83 -5.69
CA VAL A 251 5.58 1.80 -4.23
C VAL A 251 6.90 2.08 -3.54
N VAL A 252 7.99 1.43 -3.96
CA VAL A 252 9.33 1.62 -3.37
C VAL A 252 9.83 3.03 -3.65
N ILE A 253 9.72 3.53 -4.88
CA ILE A 253 10.14 4.90 -5.21
C ILE A 253 9.38 5.92 -4.36
N ALA A 254 8.05 5.83 -4.30
CA ALA A 254 7.24 6.76 -3.53
C ALA A 254 7.55 6.70 -2.04
N TRP A 255 7.74 5.50 -1.49
CA TRP A 255 8.14 5.38 -0.10
C TRP A 255 9.53 5.90 0.16
N LEU A 256 10.53 5.67 -0.70
CA LEU A 256 11.85 6.28 -0.51
C LEU A 256 11.74 7.81 -0.44
N GLN A 257 10.92 8.43 -1.31
CA GLN A 257 10.69 9.88 -1.28
C GLN A 257 9.96 10.36 0.00
N ILE A 258 9.06 9.57 0.57
CA ILE A 258 8.26 9.93 1.75
C ILE A 258 8.96 9.55 3.08
N SER A 259 9.84 8.54 3.09
CA SER A 259 10.06 7.66 4.24
C SER A 259 11.39 7.72 5.04
N PRO A 260 12.20 8.81 5.07
CA PRO A 260 13.04 9.02 6.24
C PRO A 260 12.20 9.40 7.48
N LYS A 261 10.90 9.71 7.28
CA LYS A 261 9.95 10.20 8.30
C LYS A 261 9.23 9.08 9.08
N CYS A 262 9.58 7.81 8.84
CA CYS A 262 8.94 6.65 9.49
C CYS A 262 9.79 5.98 10.58
N ASP A 263 11.03 6.42 10.81
CA ASP A 263 11.88 5.87 11.88
C ASP A 263 11.33 6.27 13.25
N SER A 264 10.76 5.30 13.97
CA SER A 264 10.12 5.53 15.26
C SER A 264 11.07 6.09 16.33
N VAL A 265 12.34 5.66 16.35
CA VAL A 265 13.32 6.11 17.35
C VAL A 265 13.71 7.55 17.08
N ARG A 266 14.01 7.86 15.82
CA ARG A 266 14.41 9.21 15.40
C ARG A 266 13.28 10.21 15.59
N VAL A 267 12.07 9.87 15.15
CA VAL A 267 10.89 10.75 15.31
C VAL A 267 10.61 10.98 16.80
N GLN A 268 10.75 9.95 17.64
CA GLN A 268 10.59 10.10 19.09
C GLN A 268 11.67 10.99 19.71
N GLN A 269 12.92 10.89 19.27
CA GLN A 269 14.01 11.76 19.73
C GLN A 269 13.77 13.22 19.30
N ALA A 270 13.37 13.46 18.05
CA ALA A 270 13.07 14.79 17.53
C ALA A 270 11.95 15.47 18.34
N VAL A 271 10.82 14.79 18.53
CA VAL A 271 9.70 15.33 19.31
C VAL A 271 10.07 15.53 20.79
N ARG A 272 10.86 14.62 21.37
CA ARG A 272 11.33 14.76 22.75
C ARG A 272 12.21 16.00 22.92
N ARG A 273 13.19 16.18 22.03
CA ARG A 273 14.13 17.30 22.06
C ARG A 273 13.42 18.64 21.92
N ALA A 274 12.51 18.77 20.96
CA ALA A 274 11.69 19.98 20.85
C ALA A 274 10.89 20.22 22.14
N ASN A 275 10.26 19.19 22.71
CA ASN A 275 9.50 19.30 23.96
C ASN A 275 10.33 19.61 25.22
N GLU A 276 11.66 19.60 25.16
CA GLU A 276 12.55 20.04 26.25
C GLU A 276 12.72 21.57 26.28
N ILE A 277 12.50 22.25 25.15
CA ILE A 277 12.59 23.71 25.00
C ILE A 277 11.21 24.39 24.88
N ALA A 278 10.12 23.65 25.11
CA ALA A 278 8.77 24.22 25.08
C ALA A 278 8.50 25.10 26.32
N PHE A 279 7.81 26.22 26.11
CA PHE A 279 7.40 27.18 27.13
C PHE A 279 5.88 27.26 27.30
N VAL A 280 5.43 27.61 28.51
CA VAL A 280 4.03 27.78 28.87
C VAL A 280 3.83 29.08 29.65
N ALA A 281 2.71 29.76 29.40
CA ALA A 281 2.30 30.91 30.19
C ALA A 281 1.74 30.42 31.54
N THR A 282 2.06 31.13 32.62
CA THR A 282 1.50 30.87 33.95
C THR A 282 0.52 31.96 34.38
N GLN A 283 -0.23 31.71 35.45
CA GLN A 283 -1.27 32.63 35.95
C GLN A 283 -0.72 33.99 36.37
N ASP A 284 0.54 34.04 36.81
CA ASP A 284 1.26 35.26 37.19
C ASP A 284 1.78 36.07 35.98
N GLY A 285 1.51 35.62 34.75
CA GLY A 285 2.00 36.25 33.52
C GLY A 285 3.47 35.94 33.20
N SER A 286 4.15 35.17 34.04
CA SER A 286 5.51 34.70 33.73
C SER A 286 5.48 33.55 32.73
N VAL A 287 6.55 33.45 31.92
CA VAL A 287 6.73 32.35 30.98
C VAL A 287 7.73 31.37 31.60
N LYS A 288 7.32 30.10 31.76
CA LYS A 288 8.16 29.04 32.34
C LYS A 288 8.31 27.90 31.35
N ARG A 289 9.37 27.10 31.50
CA ARG A 289 9.51 25.88 30.69
C ARG A 289 8.38 24.92 31.02
N ALA A 290 7.78 24.33 29.99
CA ALA A 290 6.69 23.37 30.12
C ALA A 290 7.07 22.20 31.04
N ALA A 291 8.34 21.80 31.02
CA ALA A 291 8.87 20.70 31.84
C ALA A 291 8.83 20.97 33.35
N ASP A 292 8.92 22.24 33.76
CA ASP A 292 8.96 22.62 35.17
C ASP A 292 7.56 22.74 35.77
N VAL A 293 6.54 22.89 34.91
CA VAL A 293 5.14 23.11 35.30
C VAL A 293 4.32 21.82 35.22
N ASN A 294 4.47 21.06 34.13
CA ASN A 294 3.65 19.87 33.88
C ASN A 294 4.50 18.76 33.23
N ALA A 295 4.19 17.50 33.52
CA ALA A 295 4.77 16.36 32.82
C ALA A 295 4.21 16.20 31.39
N GLN A 296 3.01 16.73 31.13
CA GLN A 296 2.37 16.69 29.82
C GLN A 296 2.97 17.73 28.86
N ARG A 297 2.81 17.48 27.55
CA ARG A 297 3.28 18.37 26.48
C ARG A 297 2.14 18.61 25.51
N ALA A 298 2.09 19.80 24.92
CA ALA A 298 1.06 20.21 23.98
C ALA A 298 0.92 19.24 22.81
N ILE A 299 2.04 18.87 22.19
CA ILE A 299 2.12 17.88 21.11
C ILE A 299 3.03 16.73 21.56
N TYR A 300 2.53 15.49 21.46
CA TYR A 300 3.29 14.32 21.87
C TYR A 300 2.98 13.09 21.03
N LEU A 301 3.84 12.06 21.15
CA LEU A 301 3.63 10.76 20.52
C LEU A 301 3.05 9.78 21.53
N GLN A 302 1.92 9.17 21.20
CA GLN A 302 1.26 8.21 22.07
C GLN A 302 2.14 6.96 22.30
N LYS A 303 2.47 6.67 23.57
CA LYS A 303 3.25 5.48 23.94
C LYS A 303 2.40 4.27 24.34
N LYS A 304 1.17 4.48 24.80
CA LYS A 304 0.34 3.42 25.41
C LYS A 304 -0.30 2.52 24.36
N ARG A 305 0.19 1.28 24.25
CA ARG A 305 -0.41 0.24 23.38
C ARG A 305 -1.80 -0.16 23.91
N ASN A 306 -2.83 0.11 23.12
CA ASN A 306 -4.19 -0.39 23.31
C ASN A 306 -4.48 -1.39 22.18
N PRO A 307 -5.03 -2.59 22.45
CA PRO A 307 -5.39 -3.55 21.40
C PRO A 307 -6.25 -2.94 20.27
N LEU A 308 -7.12 -1.99 20.58
CA LEU A 308 -7.96 -1.29 19.60
C LEU A 308 -7.15 -0.37 18.66
N TYR A 309 -6.02 0.16 19.12
CA TYR A 309 -5.17 1.12 18.39
C TYR A 309 -3.74 0.60 18.17
N SER A 310 -3.55 -0.73 18.18
CA SER A 310 -2.24 -1.37 18.08
C SER A 310 -1.42 -0.85 16.91
N ASP A 311 -2.06 -0.74 15.74
CA ASP A 311 -1.40 -0.46 14.47
C ASP A 311 -1.02 1.02 14.32
N GLN A 312 -1.66 1.91 15.08
CA GLN A 312 -1.33 3.34 15.07
C GLN A 312 0.11 3.58 15.54
N HIS A 313 0.64 2.70 16.40
CA HIS A 313 1.97 2.81 16.97
C HIS A 313 3.08 2.34 16.03
N ILE A 314 2.74 1.59 14.97
CA ILE A 314 3.72 1.03 14.04
C ILE A 314 3.99 2.06 12.94
N THR A 315 5.10 2.77 13.01
CA THR A 315 5.39 3.93 12.13
C THR A 315 5.66 3.55 10.67
N ALA A 316 5.80 2.27 10.34
CA ALA A 316 5.99 1.84 8.97
C ALA A 316 4.84 2.34 8.05
N PRO A 317 5.15 2.83 6.83
CA PRO A 317 4.17 3.54 6.00
C PRO A 317 2.90 2.76 5.66
N VAL A 318 3.00 1.44 5.49
CA VAL A 318 1.85 0.57 5.18
C VAL A 318 0.76 0.59 6.27
N PHE A 319 1.09 0.99 7.50
CA PHE A 319 0.14 1.10 8.61
C PHE A 319 -0.59 2.44 8.67
N ASN A 320 -0.34 3.37 7.73
CA ASN A 320 -0.95 4.69 7.73
C ASN A 320 -2.49 4.64 7.72
N TYR A 321 -3.10 3.60 7.14
CA TYR A 321 -4.56 3.38 7.18
C TYR A 321 -5.16 3.52 8.58
N SER A 322 -4.41 3.14 9.62
CA SER A 322 -4.88 3.13 11.00
C SER A 322 -4.81 4.51 11.67
N ARG A 323 -4.00 5.42 11.13
CA ARG A 323 -3.71 6.76 11.66
C ARG A 323 -4.49 7.87 10.99
N VAL A 324 -4.96 7.67 9.74
CA VAL A 324 -5.60 8.71 8.92
C VAL A 324 -6.64 9.51 9.72
N PHE A 325 -7.46 8.83 10.52
CA PHE A 325 -8.49 9.46 11.35
C PHE A 325 -7.91 10.26 12.51
N SER A 326 -7.14 9.63 13.39
CA SER A 326 -6.58 10.28 14.58
C SER A 326 -5.67 11.46 14.24
N TRP A 327 -4.91 11.31 13.16
CA TRP A 327 -4.07 12.37 12.63
C TRP A 327 -4.91 13.50 12.04
N THR A 328 -5.96 13.21 11.26
CA THR A 328 -6.84 14.25 10.71
C THR A 328 -7.49 15.07 11.83
N THR A 329 -8.01 14.41 12.88
CA THR A 329 -8.57 15.10 14.05
C THR A 329 -7.54 16.00 14.73
N THR A 330 -6.29 15.53 14.85
CA THR A 330 -5.21 16.32 15.45
C THR A 330 -4.89 17.56 14.63
N VAL A 331 -4.83 17.43 13.30
CA VAL A 331 -4.62 18.56 12.38
C VAL A 331 -5.73 19.59 12.51
N GLU A 332 -6.99 19.16 12.57
CA GLU A 332 -8.12 20.08 12.68
C GLU A 332 -8.15 20.83 14.02
N ILE A 333 -7.77 20.19 15.11
CA ILE A 333 -7.63 20.86 16.42
C ILE A 333 -6.58 21.96 16.33
N ILE A 334 -5.39 21.64 15.82
CA ILE A 334 -4.30 22.63 15.69
C ILE A 334 -4.70 23.75 14.73
N LEU A 335 -5.34 23.42 13.61
CA LEU A 335 -5.85 24.40 12.67
C LEU A 335 -6.81 25.38 13.34
N GLU A 336 -7.74 24.91 14.18
CA GLU A 336 -8.72 25.79 14.82
C GLU A 336 -8.03 26.85 15.70
N TYR A 337 -6.95 26.47 16.39
CA TYR A 337 -6.16 27.39 17.20
C TYR A 337 -5.42 28.40 16.31
N PHE A 338 -4.80 27.95 15.21
CA PHE A 338 -4.19 28.85 14.23
C PHE A 338 -5.21 29.78 13.55
N ARG A 339 -6.43 29.30 13.31
CA ARG A 339 -7.53 30.08 12.75
C ARG A 339 -7.92 31.20 13.67
N GLU A 340 -8.18 30.89 14.94
CA GLU A 340 -8.58 31.89 15.90
C GLU A 340 -7.47 32.91 16.16
N ALA A 341 -6.22 32.44 16.30
CA ALA A 341 -5.07 33.31 16.44
C ALA A 341 -4.87 34.25 15.23
N THR A 342 -5.06 33.74 13.99
CA THR A 342 -5.02 34.56 12.77
C THR A 342 -6.14 35.59 12.78
N ARG A 343 -7.37 35.17 13.12
CA ARG A 343 -8.55 36.05 13.13
C ARG A 343 -8.38 37.23 14.09
N ARG A 344 -7.93 36.96 15.32
CA ARG A 344 -7.67 37.99 16.34
C ARG A 344 -6.54 38.93 15.92
N ALA A 345 -5.47 38.39 15.32
CA ALA A 345 -4.38 39.18 14.78
C ALA A 345 -4.84 40.10 13.62
N ASP A 346 -5.71 39.62 12.74
CA ASP A 346 -6.28 40.42 11.63
C ASP A 346 -7.24 41.51 12.13
N LEU A 347 -7.84 41.33 13.30
CA LEU A 347 -8.64 42.33 14.01
C LEU A 347 -7.79 43.31 14.84
N PHE A 348 -6.46 43.16 14.83
CA PHE A 348 -5.54 43.96 15.63
C PHE A 348 -5.80 43.83 17.14
N GLU A 349 -6.21 42.64 17.59
CA GLU A 349 -6.43 42.32 19.00
C GLU A 349 -5.18 41.63 19.58
N PRO A 350 -4.52 42.21 20.60
CA PRO A 350 -3.39 41.57 21.27
C PRO A 350 -3.88 40.52 22.29
N VAL A 351 -2.98 39.61 22.68
CA VAL A 351 -3.30 38.53 23.61
C VAL A 351 -3.64 39.06 25.01
N SER A 352 -2.83 39.97 25.52
CA SER A 352 -3.09 40.68 26.77
C SER A 352 -3.67 42.07 26.48
N GLY A 353 -4.31 42.71 27.47
CA GLY A 353 -4.96 44.03 27.39
C GLY A 353 -4.04 45.23 27.07
N GLN A 354 -2.89 44.98 26.45
CA GLN A 354 -1.98 45.96 25.88
C GLN A 354 -2.53 46.54 24.57
N ILE A 355 -1.89 47.59 24.03
CA ILE A 355 -2.25 48.17 22.73
C ILE A 355 -1.57 47.36 21.62
N TRP A 356 -2.29 47.03 20.56
CA TRP A 356 -1.71 46.33 19.41
C TRP A 356 -0.58 47.13 18.77
N LEU A 357 0.61 46.53 18.72
CA LEU A 357 1.77 47.10 18.04
C LEU A 357 1.79 46.65 16.58
N PRO A 358 1.80 47.57 15.60
CA PRO A 358 1.78 47.22 14.19
C PRO A 358 3.06 46.47 13.78
N GLY A 359 2.89 45.42 12.96
CA GLY A 359 3.99 44.66 12.36
C GLY A 359 4.94 45.52 11.52
N ASN A 360 6.10 44.97 11.18
CA ASN A 360 7.05 45.58 10.25
C ASN A 360 7.17 44.73 8.96
N ARG A 361 8.05 45.10 8.02
CA ARG A 361 8.23 44.39 6.75
C ARG A 361 8.63 42.90 6.90
N ASN A 362 9.21 42.52 8.02
CA ASN A 362 9.76 41.17 8.24
C ASN A 362 8.93 40.35 9.25
N VAL A 363 8.05 41.00 10.02
CA VAL A 363 7.31 40.39 11.11
C VAL A 363 5.89 40.96 11.10
N ARG A 364 4.92 40.15 10.65
CA ARG A 364 3.51 40.53 10.60
C ARG A 364 2.90 40.71 11.99
N VAL A 365 3.12 39.75 12.89
CA VAL A 365 2.64 39.78 14.27
C VAL A 365 3.84 39.88 15.20
N ARG A 366 3.96 41.01 15.90
CA ARG A 366 5.11 41.24 16.79
C ARG A 366 5.06 40.36 18.05
N PRO A 367 6.22 39.97 18.61
CA PRO A 367 6.29 39.19 19.86
C PRO A 367 5.53 39.82 21.03
N GLU A 368 5.50 41.15 21.13
CA GLU A 368 4.84 41.85 22.24
C GLU A 368 3.32 41.61 22.24
N ASN A 369 2.69 41.54 21.06
CA ASN A 369 1.26 41.24 20.93
C ASN A 369 0.90 39.79 21.27
N ARG A 370 1.91 38.93 21.46
CA ARG A 370 1.80 37.48 21.62
C ARG A 370 2.09 37.01 23.05
N SER A 371 2.09 37.94 24.01
CA SER A 371 2.40 37.67 25.42
C SER A 371 1.17 37.90 26.31
N GLY A 372 1.03 37.10 27.37
CA GLY A 372 -0.08 37.17 28.31
C GLY A 372 -0.04 36.05 29.34
N THR A 373 -0.96 36.12 30.29
CA THR A 373 -1.22 35.08 31.29
C THR A 373 -1.76 33.79 30.64
N SER A 374 -1.75 32.69 31.40
CA SER A 374 -2.30 31.41 30.91
C SER A 374 -3.76 31.51 30.46
N GLU A 375 -4.57 32.35 31.12
CA GLU A 375 -5.99 32.54 30.78
C GLU A 375 -6.16 33.40 29.53
N GLU A 376 -5.41 34.50 29.41
CA GLU A 376 -5.40 35.36 28.21
C GLU A 376 -4.96 34.58 26.96
N VAL A 377 -3.90 33.78 27.08
CA VAL A 377 -3.40 32.94 25.98
C VAL A 377 -4.42 31.85 25.61
N GLU A 378 -5.09 31.24 26.58
CA GLU A 378 -6.15 30.28 26.32
C GLU A 378 -7.34 30.93 25.60
N ASP A 379 -7.81 32.08 26.09
CA ASP A 379 -8.95 32.80 25.53
C ASP A 379 -8.68 33.29 24.11
N TYR A 380 -7.45 33.70 23.83
CA TYR A 380 -7.02 34.13 22.50
C TYR A 380 -7.14 33.02 21.42
N CYS A 381 -7.05 31.76 21.81
CA CYS A 381 -7.24 30.61 20.91
C CYS A 381 -8.63 29.97 21.05
N ARG A 382 -9.50 30.50 21.91
CA ARG A 382 -10.81 29.90 22.19
C ARG A 382 -11.75 30.19 21.02
N PRO A 383 -12.30 29.17 20.34
CA PRO A 383 -13.20 29.41 19.22
C PRO A 383 -14.51 30.06 19.70
N ASP A 384 -14.94 31.13 19.03
CA ASP A 384 -16.19 31.86 19.30
C ASP A 384 -17.45 30.98 19.14
N SER A 385 -17.34 29.86 18.43
CA SER A 385 -18.45 28.96 18.15
C SER A 385 -18.31 27.61 18.87
N LYS A 386 -19.36 27.22 19.61
CA LYS A 386 -19.53 25.86 20.16
C LYS A 386 -19.85 24.84 19.06
N LEU A 387 -19.28 24.95 17.86
CA LEU A 387 -19.52 23.93 16.84
C LEU A 387 -18.88 22.62 17.34
N PRO A 388 -19.67 21.53 17.45
CA PRO A 388 -19.10 20.25 17.80
C PRO A 388 -18.03 19.89 16.76
N PRO A 389 -16.87 19.35 17.19
CA PRO A 389 -15.85 18.91 16.25
C PRO A 389 -16.49 17.96 15.24
N LYS A 390 -16.24 18.18 13.95
CA LYS A 390 -16.78 17.32 12.90
C LYS A 390 -16.32 15.88 13.16
N SER A 391 -17.25 14.93 13.20
CA SER A 391 -16.94 13.52 13.50
C SER A 391 -15.97 12.90 12.48
N PHE A 392 -15.96 13.44 11.26
CA PHE A 392 -15.00 13.15 10.20
C PHE A 392 -14.54 14.49 9.63
N GLY A 393 -13.23 14.74 9.61
CA GLY A 393 -12.69 16.01 9.18
C GLY A 393 -13.09 16.43 7.75
N SER A 394 -12.91 17.71 7.43
CA SER A 394 -13.27 18.30 6.14
C SER A 394 -12.71 17.49 4.96
N GLY A 395 -13.57 17.13 4.01
CA GLY A 395 -13.18 16.41 2.79
C GLY A 395 -12.57 15.02 3.02
N PHE A 396 -12.69 14.44 4.22
CA PHE A 396 -12.08 13.17 4.58
C PHE A 396 -12.46 12.04 3.60
N TRP A 397 -13.75 11.84 3.34
CA TRP A 397 -14.24 10.78 2.48
C TRP A 397 -13.78 10.93 1.03
N THR A 398 -13.68 12.16 0.52
CA THR A 398 -13.14 12.45 -0.81
C THR A 398 -11.67 12.02 -0.91
N ARG A 399 -10.86 12.30 0.11
CA ARG A 399 -9.45 11.89 0.17
C ARG A 399 -9.31 10.37 0.20
N VAL A 400 -10.12 9.69 1.02
CA VAL A 400 -10.15 8.23 1.09
C VAL A 400 -10.58 7.63 -0.25
N ALA A 401 -11.62 8.16 -0.89
CA ALA A 401 -12.12 7.69 -2.18
C ALA A 401 -11.06 7.84 -3.29
N LEU A 402 -10.43 9.01 -3.41
CA LEU A 402 -9.35 9.26 -4.38
C LEU A 402 -8.15 8.33 -4.15
N ALA A 403 -7.70 8.18 -2.90
CA ALA A 403 -6.62 7.26 -2.55
C ALA A 403 -6.97 5.79 -2.88
N SER A 404 -8.23 5.40 -2.67
CA SER A 404 -8.72 4.05 -2.98
C SER A 404 -8.74 3.80 -4.49
N MET A 405 -9.22 4.76 -5.29
CA MET A 405 -9.24 4.65 -6.75
C MET A 405 -7.82 4.49 -7.32
N LEU A 406 -6.87 5.32 -6.88
CA LEU A 406 -5.47 5.22 -7.30
C LEU A 406 -4.84 3.87 -6.93
N ALA A 407 -5.12 3.38 -5.72
CA ALA A 407 -4.61 2.11 -5.24
C ALA A 407 -5.19 0.90 -6.00
N ILE A 408 -6.49 0.90 -6.24
CA ILE A 408 -7.19 -0.13 -7.02
C ILE A 408 -6.71 -0.09 -8.47
N ALA A 409 -6.57 1.10 -9.06
CA ALA A 409 -6.08 1.26 -10.43
C ALA A 409 -4.65 0.71 -10.60
N LEU A 410 -3.74 0.98 -9.66
CA LEU A 410 -2.39 0.41 -9.71
C LEU A 410 -2.40 -1.12 -9.56
N GLN A 411 -3.13 -1.65 -8.57
CA GLN A 411 -3.17 -3.09 -8.32
C GLN A 411 -3.82 -3.86 -9.48
N TRP A 412 -5.01 -3.43 -9.92
CA TRP A 412 -5.72 -4.10 -11.00
C TRP A 412 -5.15 -3.76 -12.37
N GLY A 413 -4.42 -2.66 -12.53
CA GLY A 413 -3.63 -2.38 -13.74
C GLY A 413 -2.52 -3.40 -13.96
N THR A 414 -1.75 -3.67 -12.91
CA THR A 414 -0.59 -4.59 -12.95
C THR A 414 -1.01 -6.08 -12.86
N ALA A 415 -1.86 -6.42 -11.89
CA ALA A 415 -2.40 -7.77 -11.76
C ALA A 415 -3.38 -8.10 -12.90
N GLY A 416 -4.20 -7.14 -13.34
CA GLY A 416 -5.12 -7.34 -14.47
C GLY A 416 -4.39 -7.55 -15.78
N ALA A 417 -3.31 -6.82 -16.05
CA ALA A 417 -2.42 -7.11 -17.17
C ALA A 417 -1.90 -8.55 -17.12
N THR A 418 -1.47 -9.02 -15.95
CA THR A 418 -1.03 -10.41 -15.75
C THR A 418 -2.13 -11.42 -16.04
N ILE A 419 -3.31 -11.18 -15.50
CA ILE A 419 -4.49 -12.04 -15.70
C ILE A 419 -4.83 -12.10 -17.19
N LEU A 420 -4.80 -10.97 -17.88
CA LEU A 420 -5.05 -10.89 -19.32
C LEU A 420 -3.97 -11.58 -20.15
N VAL A 421 -2.68 -11.43 -19.82
CA VAL A 421 -1.57 -12.17 -20.46
C VAL A 421 -1.88 -13.66 -20.41
N VAL A 422 -2.21 -14.18 -19.24
CA VAL A 422 -2.44 -15.61 -19.06
C VAL A 422 -3.74 -16.08 -19.73
N ILE A 423 -4.82 -15.31 -19.67
CA ILE A 423 -6.10 -15.66 -20.32
C ILE A 423 -5.99 -15.67 -21.84
N ARG A 424 -5.20 -14.75 -22.39
CA ARG A 424 -5.00 -14.60 -23.84
C ARG A 424 -3.89 -15.49 -24.39
N THR A 425 -3.05 -16.05 -23.53
CA THR A 425 -2.10 -17.10 -23.91
C THR A 425 -2.85 -18.41 -24.10
N THR A 426 -2.50 -19.17 -25.13
CA THR A 426 -3.21 -20.41 -25.45
C THR A 426 -2.99 -21.48 -24.39
N THR A 427 -4.03 -22.24 -23.99
CA THR A 427 -5.44 -22.20 -24.45
C THR A 427 -6.25 -21.02 -23.89
N VAL A 428 -6.90 -20.24 -24.77
CA VAL A 428 -7.65 -19.04 -24.35
C VAL A 428 -8.76 -19.39 -23.34
N GLY A 429 -8.72 -18.76 -22.16
CA GLY A 429 -9.69 -18.95 -21.09
C GLY A 429 -9.11 -18.81 -19.68
N LEU A 430 -9.94 -18.99 -18.65
CA LEU A 430 -9.45 -19.06 -17.27
C LEU A 430 -8.87 -20.46 -16.98
N GLY A 431 -7.56 -20.50 -16.74
CA GLY A 431 -6.83 -21.69 -16.28
C GLY A 431 -6.34 -21.54 -14.84
N CYS A 432 -5.54 -22.50 -14.38
CA CYS A 432 -4.97 -22.51 -13.02
C CYS A 432 -4.16 -21.24 -12.72
N ARG A 433 -3.35 -20.79 -13.69
CA ARG A 433 -2.46 -19.63 -13.55
C ARG A 433 -3.24 -18.33 -13.39
N SER A 434 -4.18 -18.05 -14.30
CA SER A 434 -4.99 -16.83 -14.26
C SER A 434 -5.81 -16.77 -12.97
N SER A 435 -6.37 -17.92 -12.54
CA SER A 435 -7.10 -18.03 -11.28
C SER A 435 -6.22 -17.75 -10.06
N ALA A 436 -4.96 -18.20 -10.06
CA ALA A 436 -4.02 -17.90 -8.98
C ALA A 436 -3.76 -16.39 -8.84
N TYR A 437 -3.62 -15.67 -9.96
CA TYR A 437 -3.47 -14.20 -9.96
C TYR A 437 -4.77 -13.47 -9.60
N ILE A 438 -5.94 -13.97 -10.03
CA ILE A 438 -7.25 -13.43 -9.62
C ILE A 438 -7.43 -13.55 -8.10
N ILE A 439 -7.10 -14.71 -7.53
CA ILE A 439 -7.15 -14.95 -6.08
C ILE A 439 -6.21 -13.96 -5.38
N TYR A 440 -4.98 -13.81 -5.86
CA TYR A 440 -4.03 -12.85 -5.30
C TYR A 440 -4.55 -11.41 -5.29
N ALA A 441 -5.06 -10.94 -6.44
CA ALA A 441 -5.57 -9.57 -6.59
C ALA A 441 -6.85 -9.32 -5.78
N GLY A 442 -7.76 -10.31 -5.78
CA GLY A 442 -8.99 -10.28 -4.99
C GLY A 442 -8.69 -10.22 -3.49
N ILE A 443 -7.84 -11.11 -2.99
CA ILE A 443 -7.44 -11.13 -1.58
C ILE A 443 -6.73 -9.82 -1.19
N SER A 444 -5.84 -9.29 -2.02
CA SER A 444 -5.20 -7.98 -1.78
C SER A 444 -6.24 -6.88 -1.55
N THR A 445 -7.28 -6.85 -2.38
CA THR A 445 -8.36 -5.86 -2.28
C THR A 445 -9.20 -6.06 -1.01
N VAL A 446 -9.51 -7.32 -0.66
CA VAL A 446 -10.26 -7.67 0.55
C VAL A 446 -9.47 -7.27 1.82
N VAL A 447 -8.17 -7.56 1.87
CA VAL A 447 -7.30 -7.17 3.00
C VAL A 447 -7.34 -5.66 3.19
N TRP A 448 -7.16 -4.88 2.12
CA TRP A 448 -7.25 -3.42 2.17
C TRP A 448 -8.59 -2.96 2.74
N ALA A 449 -9.71 -3.47 2.19
CA ALA A 449 -11.05 -3.10 2.63
C ALA A 449 -11.30 -3.42 4.11
N MET A 450 -10.87 -4.60 4.57
CA MET A 450 -10.98 -5.02 5.97
C MET A 450 -10.21 -4.10 6.92
N LEU A 451 -9.03 -3.64 6.52
CA LEU A 451 -8.18 -2.77 7.35
C LEU A 451 -8.68 -1.33 7.41
N VAL A 452 -9.13 -0.77 6.29
CA VAL A 452 -9.79 0.53 6.26
C VAL A 452 -11.08 0.48 7.10
N LEU A 453 -11.91 -0.55 6.95
CA LEU A 453 -13.11 -0.75 7.74
C LEU A 453 -12.81 -0.91 9.24
N SER A 454 -11.76 -1.67 9.59
CA SER A 454 -11.28 -1.78 10.97
C SER A 454 -10.94 -0.40 11.55
N SER A 455 -10.28 0.46 10.77
CA SER A 455 -9.93 1.81 11.22
C SER A 455 -11.16 2.72 11.38
N ILE A 456 -12.14 2.64 10.46
CA ILE A 456 -13.42 3.35 10.58
C ILE A 456 -14.13 2.96 11.89
N LEU A 457 -14.21 1.66 12.17
CA LEU A 457 -14.83 1.15 13.41
C LEU A 457 -14.06 1.59 14.66
N ALA A 458 -12.72 1.59 14.62
CA ALA A 458 -11.90 2.07 15.74
C ALA A 458 -12.12 3.56 16.01
N HIS A 459 -12.24 4.37 14.96
CA HIS A 459 -12.56 5.80 15.06
C HIS A 459 -13.96 6.03 15.60
N TYR A 460 -14.95 5.28 15.11
CA TYR A 460 -16.33 5.32 15.59
C TYR A 460 -16.43 5.02 17.11
N VAL A 461 -15.62 4.09 17.62
CA VAL A 461 -15.55 3.82 19.07
C VAL A 461 -14.92 4.99 19.84
N SER A 462 -13.90 5.66 19.28
CA SER A 462 -13.32 6.85 19.95
C SER A 462 -14.28 8.02 19.98
N THR A 463 -15.01 8.29 18.91
CA THR A 463 -15.98 9.40 18.88
C THR A 463 -17.12 9.16 19.88
N LEU A 464 -17.65 7.93 19.92
CA LEU A 464 -18.64 7.56 20.94
C LEU A 464 -18.11 7.78 22.37
N ARG A 465 -16.86 7.40 22.66
CA ARG A 465 -16.24 7.60 23.99
C ARG A 465 -16.04 9.07 24.37
N ALA A 466 -15.70 9.93 23.41
CA ALA A 466 -15.53 11.36 23.66
C ALA A 466 -16.87 12.05 23.97
N ASP A 467 -17.97 11.63 23.34
CA ASP A 467 -19.31 12.14 23.63
C ASP A 467 -19.79 11.75 25.06
N PHE A 468 -19.37 10.59 25.57
CA PHE A 468 -19.74 10.12 26.92
C PHE A 468 -19.17 10.99 28.05
N THR A 469 -18.04 11.68 27.84
CA THR A 469 -17.47 12.58 28.87
C THR A 469 -18.28 13.86 29.07
N HIS A 470 -19.12 14.27 28.11
CA HIS A 470 -19.91 15.49 28.18
C HIS A 470 -21.44 15.29 28.28
N ARG A 471 -21.97 14.09 28.00
CA ARG A 471 -23.41 13.80 28.15
C ARG A 471 -23.63 12.59 29.07
N HIS A 472 -24.38 12.79 30.15
CA HIS A 472 -24.87 11.75 31.08
C HIS A 472 -25.80 10.69 30.45
N TRP A 473 -26.00 10.69 29.12
CA TRP A 473 -26.90 9.74 28.46
C TRP A 473 -26.18 8.44 28.13
N LYS A 474 -26.68 7.35 28.72
CA LYS A 474 -26.24 5.96 28.53
C LYS A 474 -26.53 5.49 27.10
N ILE A 475 -25.70 5.85 26.11
CA ILE A 475 -25.67 5.13 24.83
C ILE A 475 -25.36 3.65 25.14
N PRO A 476 -25.99 2.68 24.46
CA PRO A 476 -25.84 1.28 24.83
C PRO A 476 -24.39 0.80 24.66
N ILE A 477 -23.74 0.49 25.79
CA ILE A 477 -22.36 -0.02 25.90
C ILE A 477 -22.10 -1.20 24.93
N TYR A 478 -23.14 -1.93 24.52
CA TYR A 478 -23.03 -3.05 23.59
C TYR A 478 -22.55 -2.64 22.19
N ARG A 479 -22.99 -1.51 21.63
CA ARG A 479 -22.63 -1.10 20.25
C ARG A 479 -21.15 -0.77 20.15
N ALA A 480 -20.63 0.01 21.10
CA ALA A 480 -19.23 0.35 21.18
C ALA A 480 -18.34 -0.88 21.43
N LYS A 481 -18.78 -1.81 22.29
CA LYS A 481 -18.06 -3.08 22.52
C LYS A 481 -18.04 -3.95 21.26
N LEU A 482 -19.16 -4.11 20.57
CA LEU A 482 -19.25 -4.88 19.33
C LEU A 482 -18.36 -4.27 18.23
N ALA A 483 -18.45 -2.95 18.01
CA ALA A 483 -17.60 -2.26 17.03
C ALA A 483 -16.11 -2.38 17.37
N ALA A 484 -15.73 -2.28 18.64
CA ALA A 484 -14.34 -2.48 19.08
C ALA A 484 -13.87 -3.92 18.83
N TRP A 485 -14.70 -4.91 19.15
CA TRP A 485 -14.38 -6.32 18.93
C TRP A 485 -14.26 -6.64 17.43
N THR A 486 -15.22 -6.20 16.62
CA THR A 486 -15.21 -6.36 15.16
C THR A 486 -14.00 -5.67 14.53
N SER A 487 -13.64 -4.46 14.99
CA SER A 487 -12.44 -3.75 14.53
C SER A 487 -11.17 -4.58 14.77
N VAL A 488 -11.00 -5.14 15.97
CA VAL A 488 -9.85 -5.97 16.32
C VAL A 488 -9.85 -7.28 15.53
N LEU A 489 -11.02 -7.92 15.36
CA LEU A 489 -11.15 -9.16 14.60
C LEU A 489 -10.79 -8.97 13.12
N LEU A 490 -11.38 -7.97 12.45
CA LEU A 490 -11.10 -7.64 11.05
C LEU A 490 -9.61 -7.40 10.83
N ARG A 491 -8.96 -6.65 11.73
CA ARG A 491 -7.52 -6.37 11.65
C ARG A 491 -6.66 -7.62 11.75
N LYS A 492 -6.97 -8.50 12.71
CA LYS A 492 -6.24 -9.75 12.89
C LYS A 492 -6.42 -10.68 11.68
N LEU A 493 -7.66 -10.85 11.22
CA LEU A 493 -7.98 -11.67 10.05
C LEU A 493 -7.31 -11.11 8.79
N ALA A 494 -7.35 -9.80 8.57
CA ALA A 494 -6.73 -9.17 7.41
C ALA A 494 -5.20 -9.38 7.38
N LYS A 495 -4.51 -9.30 8.53
CA LYS A 495 -3.06 -9.58 8.60
C LYS A 495 -2.72 -11.06 8.33
N VAL A 496 -3.53 -11.99 8.84
CA VAL A 496 -3.38 -13.42 8.55
C VAL A 496 -3.60 -13.66 7.06
N LEU A 497 -4.68 -13.11 6.51
CA LEU A 497 -5.02 -13.24 5.11
C LEU A 497 -3.95 -12.62 4.19
N ALA A 498 -3.40 -11.47 4.55
CA ALA A 498 -2.27 -10.86 3.85
C ALA A 498 -1.03 -11.75 3.89
N THR A 499 -0.72 -12.34 5.04
CA THR A 499 0.42 -13.28 5.18
C THR A 499 0.24 -14.49 4.28
N VAL A 500 -0.95 -15.08 4.26
CA VAL A 500 -1.29 -16.20 3.36
C VAL A 500 -1.19 -15.76 1.89
N ASN A 501 -1.66 -14.56 1.56
CA ASN A 501 -1.62 -14.04 0.19
C ASN A 501 -0.18 -13.73 -0.29
N ALA A 502 0.67 -13.24 0.60
CA ALA A 502 2.09 -13.01 0.34
C ALA A 502 2.83 -14.33 0.02
N VAL A 503 2.48 -15.40 0.74
CA VAL A 503 3.01 -16.74 0.48
C VAL A 503 2.44 -17.29 -0.82
N TRP A 504 1.14 -17.08 -1.06
CA TRP A 504 0.45 -17.52 -2.26
C TRP A 504 1.09 -16.97 -3.54
N ILE A 505 1.43 -15.67 -3.58
CA ILE A 505 2.06 -15.09 -4.78
C ILE A 505 3.45 -15.65 -5.03
N ILE A 506 4.25 -15.87 -3.98
CA ILE A 506 5.58 -16.50 -4.10
C ILE A 506 5.45 -17.94 -4.60
N LEU A 507 4.55 -18.73 -4.00
CA LEU A 507 4.30 -20.11 -4.42
C LEU A 507 3.77 -20.18 -5.86
N THR A 508 2.90 -19.24 -6.25
CA THR A 508 2.39 -19.15 -7.62
C THR A 508 3.52 -18.93 -8.62
N CYS A 509 4.47 -18.03 -8.31
CA CYS A 509 5.64 -17.83 -9.15
C CYS A 509 6.53 -19.10 -9.20
N LEU A 510 6.80 -19.73 -8.05
CA LEU A 510 7.60 -20.96 -8.01
C LEU A 510 6.97 -22.09 -8.82
N PHE A 511 5.66 -22.32 -8.67
CA PHE A 511 4.90 -23.31 -9.44
C PHE A 511 4.88 -23.02 -10.92
N GLN A 512 4.81 -21.75 -11.31
CA GLN A 512 4.87 -21.37 -12.71
C GLN A 512 6.23 -21.68 -13.33
N PHE A 513 7.33 -21.39 -12.62
CA PHE A 513 8.69 -21.66 -13.12
C PHE A 513 9.09 -23.14 -13.04
N SER A 514 8.47 -23.91 -12.13
CA SER A 514 8.79 -25.33 -11.94
C SER A 514 7.98 -26.27 -12.84
N ALA A 515 7.27 -25.73 -13.84
CA ALA A 515 6.33 -26.47 -14.70
C ALA A 515 5.19 -27.18 -13.94
N PHE A 516 4.89 -26.78 -12.70
CA PHE A 516 3.83 -27.41 -11.90
C PHE A 516 2.44 -27.24 -12.53
N PHE A 517 2.21 -26.09 -13.17
CA PHE A 517 1.00 -25.81 -13.92
C PHE A 517 0.99 -26.45 -15.32
N ASN A 518 2.07 -27.09 -15.79
CA ASN A 518 2.13 -27.74 -17.10
C ASN A 518 1.54 -29.14 -16.99
N ARG A 519 0.21 -29.20 -16.99
CA ARG A 519 -0.60 -30.41 -16.87
C ARG A 519 -1.81 -30.31 -17.77
N CYS A 520 -2.37 -31.44 -18.21
CA CYS A 520 -3.60 -31.45 -19.00
C CYS A 520 -4.71 -30.58 -18.40
N TYR A 521 -4.93 -30.63 -17.07
CA TYR A 521 -5.99 -29.86 -16.41
C TYR A 521 -5.77 -28.35 -16.49
N CYS A 522 -4.55 -27.89 -16.22
CA CYS A 522 -4.24 -26.47 -16.17
C CYS A 522 -4.05 -25.85 -17.56
N ASN A 523 -3.56 -26.64 -18.52
CA ASN A 523 -3.34 -26.22 -19.90
C ASN A 523 -4.58 -26.34 -20.79
N SER A 524 -5.73 -26.80 -20.28
CA SER A 524 -6.97 -26.96 -21.07
C SER A 524 -8.11 -26.01 -20.70
N SER A 525 -7.87 -25.09 -19.78
CA SER A 525 -8.88 -24.12 -19.32
C SER A 525 -10.20 -24.79 -18.88
N VAL A 526 -10.13 -25.97 -18.24
CA VAL A 526 -11.29 -26.75 -17.74
C VAL A 526 -12.20 -25.91 -16.86
N PHE A 527 -11.62 -25.04 -16.03
CA PHE A 527 -12.36 -24.18 -15.12
C PHE A 527 -13.35 -23.26 -15.85
N TRP A 528 -12.99 -22.76 -17.04
CA TRP A 528 -13.85 -21.88 -17.83
C TRP A 528 -14.73 -22.63 -18.84
N ARG A 529 -14.14 -23.61 -19.55
CA ARG A 529 -14.81 -24.28 -20.69
C ARG A 529 -15.65 -25.48 -20.25
N GLY A 530 -15.44 -26.00 -19.05
CA GLY A 530 -15.99 -27.27 -18.60
C GLY A 530 -15.27 -28.46 -19.23
N ILE A 531 -15.39 -29.63 -18.61
CA ILE A 531 -14.66 -30.86 -18.99
C ILE A 531 -14.92 -31.27 -20.45
N GLU A 532 -16.13 -31.07 -20.96
CA GLU A 532 -16.52 -31.51 -22.31
C GLU A 532 -15.93 -30.64 -23.43
N LYS A 533 -15.72 -29.34 -23.18
CA LYS A 533 -15.26 -28.37 -24.19
C LYS A 533 -13.83 -27.91 -23.97
N ALA A 534 -13.17 -28.44 -22.95
CA ALA A 534 -11.78 -28.18 -22.65
C ALA A 534 -10.87 -28.93 -23.62
N PHE A 535 -9.83 -28.26 -24.10
CA PHE A 535 -8.85 -28.79 -25.04
C PHE A 535 -7.47 -28.24 -24.72
N VAL A 536 -6.41 -28.94 -25.07
CA VAL A 536 -5.01 -28.53 -24.89
C VAL A 536 -4.39 -28.22 -26.25
N VAL A 537 -3.84 -27.03 -26.42
CA VAL A 537 -3.06 -26.67 -27.62
C VAL A 537 -1.71 -27.37 -27.58
N MET A 538 -1.41 -28.13 -28.62
CA MET A 538 -0.13 -28.83 -28.82
C MET A 538 0.85 -27.97 -29.62
N ASP A 539 0.35 -27.23 -30.62
CA ASP A 539 1.12 -26.34 -31.48
C ASP A 539 0.47 -24.94 -31.50
N PRO A 540 1.12 -23.92 -30.91
CA PRO A 540 0.56 -22.58 -30.81
C PRO A 540 0.84 -21.70 -32.04
N SER A 541 1.39 -22.24 -33.14
CA SER A 541 1.87 -21.46 -34.30
C SER A 541 0.87 -20.41 -34.80
N ASP A 542 -0.40 -20.80 -34.86
CA ASP A 542 -1.48 -20.01 -35.45
C ASP A 542 -1.92 -18.86 -34.53
N ASP A 543 -1.64 -18.99 -33.23
CA ASP A 543 -2.04 -18.03 -32.20
C ASP A 543 -0.94 -17.03 -31.82
N ILE A 544 0.29 -17.20 -32.33
CA ILE A 544 1.45 -16.34 -32.03
C ILE A 544 1.15 -14.85 -32.29
N PRO A 545 0.57 -14.44 -33.45
CA PRO A 545 0.33 -13.01 -33.72
C PRO A 545 -0.65 -12.38 -32.72
N SER A 546 -1.73 -13.11 -32.40
CA SER A 546 -2.74 -12.68 -31.43
C SER A 546 -2.17 -12.60 -30.01
N THR A 547 -1.41 -13.62 -29.62
CA THR A 547 -0.72 -13.68 -28.32
C THR A 547 0.27 -12.53 -28.18
N ARG A 548 1.08 -12.26 -29.20
CA ARG A 548 2.02 -11.13 -29.23
C ARG A 548 1.30 -9.78 -29.06
N ALA A 549 0.21 -9.56 -29.78
CA ALA A 549 -0.55 -8.31 -29.68
C ALA A 549 -1.15 -8.14 -28.27
N ALA A 550 -1.71 -9.21 -27.69
CA ALA A 550 -2.23 -9.20 -26.33
C ALA A 550 -1.13 -8.91 -25.30
N TRP A 551 0.04 -9.51 -25.45
CA TRP A 551 1.19 -9.29 -24.57
C TRP A 551 1.67 -7.84 -24.61
N ILE A 552 1.81 -7.24 -25.81
CA ILE A 552 2.16 -5.82 -25.97
C ILE A 552 1.14 -4.93 -25.24
N GLY A 553 -0.16 -5.18 -25.45
CA GLY A 553 -1.23 -4.43 -24.79
C GLY A 553 -1.18 -4.54 -23.27
N CYS A 554 -0.87 -5.73 -22.73
CA CYS A 554 -0.77 -5.94 -21.29
C CYS A 554 0.47 -5.28 -20.68
N ILE A 555 1.62 -5.32 -21.35
CA ILE A 555 2.82 -4.60 -20.92
C ILE A 555 2.56 -3.10 -20.90
N ALA A 556 1.89 -2.56 -21.93
CA ALA A 556 1.48 -1.16 -21.98
C ALA A 556 0.53 -0.80 -20.83
N LEU A 557 -0.44 -1.67 -20.50
CA LEU A 557 -1.35 -1.46 -19.38
C LEU A 557 -0.63 -1.46 -18.02
N ALA A 558 0.20 -2.48 -17.75
CA ALA A 558 0.95 -2.59 -16.50
C ALA A 558 1.92 -1.41 -16.33
N SER A 559 2.70 -1.12 -17.38
CA SER A 559 3.72 -0.06 -17.33
C SER A 559 3.08 1.33 -17.31
N GLY A 560 2.00 1.54 -18.07
CA GLY A 560 1.23 2.78 -18.06
C GLY A 560 0.59 3.07 -16.71
N THR A 561 0.00 2.07 -16.06
CA THR A 561 -0.59 2.25 -14.72
C THR A 561 0.45 2.51 -13.63
N ALA A 562 1.60 1.82 -13.68
CA ALA A 562 2.73 2.11 -12.80
C ALA A 562 3.30 3.53 -13.03
N PHE A 563 3.45 3.94 -14.29
CA PHE A 563 3.91 5.27 -14.68
C PHE A 563 2.94 6.36 -14.22
N LEU A 564 1.62 6.21 -14.45
CA LEU A 564 0.61 7.17 -14.01
C LEU A 564 0.61 7.33 -12.48
N PHE A 565 0.82 6.24 -11.73
CA PHE A 565 0.95 6.32 -10.28
C PHE A 565 2.23 7.09 -9.87
N LEU A 566 3.36 6.86 -10.54
CA LEU A 566 4.58 7.65 -10.32
C LEU A 566 4.42 9.12 -10.68
N LEU A 567 3.73 9.42 -11.78
CA LEU A 567 3.41 10.78 -12.18
C LEU A 567 2.58 11.48 -11.11
N PHE A 568 1.55 10.80 -10.58
CA PHE A 568 0.79 11.27 -9.44
C PHE A 568 1.70 11.53 -8.24
N VAL A 569 2.60 10.61 -7.89
CA VAL A 569 3.52 10.79 -6.76
C VAL A 569 4.39 12.02 -6.95
N ASN A 570 5.14 12.10 -8.05
CA ASN A 570 6.11 13.17 -8.29
C ASN A 570 5.45 14.54 -8.46
N THR A 571 4.25 14.60 -9.05
CA THR A 571 3.53 15.88 -9.20
C THR A 571 2.86 16.33 -7.92
N MET A 572 2.49 15.40 -7.04
CA MET A 572 1.63 15.71 -5.89
C MET A 572 2.34 15.76 -4.54
N ILE A 573 3.56 15.23 -4.44
CA ILE A 573 4.29 15.06 -3.17
C ILE A 573 4.62 16.38 -2.45
N ASP A 574 5.01 17.41 -3.21
CA ASP A 574 5.37 18.72 -2.66
C ASP A 574 4.23 19.73 -2.84
N PRO A 575 3.47 20.05 -1.79
CA PRO A 575 2.45 21.08 -1.88
C PRO A 575 3.07 22.48 -1.84
N PRO A 576 2.45 23.48 -2.50
CA PRO A 576 2.84 24.87 -2.33
C PRO A 576 2.61 25.29 -0.87
N LEU A 577 3.63 25.89 -0.25
CA LEU A 577 3.56 26.42 1.11
C LEU A 577 3.23 27.92 1.06
N PRO A 578 2.54 28.46 2.08
CA PRO A 578 2.33 29.90 2.18
C PRO A 578 3.66 30.64 2.35
N ASP A 579 3.72 31.87 1.83
CA ASP A 579 4.82 32.80 2.06
C ASP A 579 4.88 33.20 3.55
N GLU A 580 6.09 33.44 4.06
CA GLU A 580 6.34 33.90 5.43
C GLU A 580 6.36 35.41 5.56
#